data_AF-A0A965Q118-F1
#
_entry.id   AF-A0A965Q118-F1
#
_cell.length_a   1.000
_cell.length_b   1.000
_cell.length_c   1.000
_cell.angle_alpha   90.00
_cell.angle_beta   90.00
_cell.angle_gamma   90.00
#
_symmetry.space_group_name_H-M   'P 1'
#
loop_
_entity.id
_entity.type
_entity.pdbx_description
1 polymer ?
#
loop_
_entity_poly.entity_id
_entity_poly.type
_entity_poly.pdbx_seq_one_letter_code
_entity_poly.pdbx_strand_id
1 'polypeptide(L)'
;MKKNLSLSILTLLTGLVLIASLETKSVWAQEAIEKTAEPLAQCAALASTCFSKQDAQQISNCLYSAANHAFCEGTMLGKLTFQRWIMSSPAETKITEQRAVSFLGPQTVDSNCIQYFDRAFQKALNEVESLEGNIPVLQKKLTTCSAQKEEL
;
A
#
# COMPACT_ATOMS: atom_id res chain seq x y z
N MET A 1 84.89 -8.11 -32.25
CA MET A 1 84.65 -8.02 -30.79
C MET A 1 83.52 -7.02 -30.53
N LYS A 2 82.45 -7.51 -29.89
CA LYS A 2 81.39 -6.83 -29.10
C LYS A 2 81.02 -5.37 -29.43
N LYS A 3 79.73 -5.16 -29.73
CA LYS A 3 78.79 -4.13 -29.23
C LYS A 3 77.71 -3.89 -30.31
N ASN A 4 76.42 -3.68 -30.08
CA ASN A 4 75.49 -3.85 -28.98
C ASN A 4 74.11 -3.78 -29.67
N LEU A 5 73.32 -4.85 -29.63
CA LEU A 5 71.94 -4.83 -30.13
C LEU A 5 71.06 -4.23 -29.02
N SER A 6 70.80 -2.92 -29.08
CA SER A 6 69.82 -2.26 -28.21
C SER A 6 68.47 -2.26 -28.91
N LEU A 7 67.64 -3.22 -28.52
CA LEU A 7 66.22 -3.29 -28.81
C LEU A 7 65.51 -2.29 -27.87
N SER A 8 65.12 -1.12 -28.37
CA SER A 8 64.24 -0.17 -27.67
C SER A 8 62.95 -0.07 -28.50
N ILE A 9 61.91 -0.84 -28.15
CA ILE A 9 60.74 -0.40 -27.39
C ILE A 9 60.09 0.85 -28.00
N LEU A 10 58.99 0.65 -28.75
CA LEU A 10 57.81 1.50 -28.63
C LEU A 10 56.56 0.77 -29.14
N THR A 11 56.11 -0.19 -28.35
CA THR A 11 54.75 -0.74 -28.40
C THR A 11 53.77 0.22 -27.71
N LEU A 12 52.51 0.13 -28.13
CA LEU A 12 51.28 0.57 -27.43
C LEU A 12 50.82 2.02 -27.63
N LEU A 13 50.25 2.28 -28.81
CA LEU A 13 49.09 3.14 -28.96
C LEU A 13 47.81 2.29 -28.80
N THR A 14 47.53 1.85 -27.58
CA THR A 14 46.16 1.45 -27.20
C THR A 14 45.53 2.66 -26.54
N GLY A 15 44.74 3.38 -27.32
CA GLY A 15 43.88 4.46 -26.83
C GLY A 15 42.89 3.90 -25.82
N LEU A 16 43.22 4.08 -24.54
CA LEU A 16 42.32 3.88 -23.43
C LEU A 16 41.34 5.07 -23.45
N VAL A 17 40.18 4.90 -24.10
CA VAL A 17 39.05 5.82 -23.93
C VAL A 17 38.51 5.59 -22.53
N LEU A 18 39.05 6.34 -21.56
CA LEU A 18 38.43 6.52 -20.25
C LEU A 18 37.11 7.26 -20.48
N ILE A 19 36.02 6.49 -20.56
CA ILE A 19 34.65 7.01 -20.41
C ILE A 19 34.53 7.39 -18.94
N ALA A 20 35.01 8.59 -18.61
CA ALA A 20 34.72 9.25 -17.35
C ALA A 20 33.28 9.74 -17.40
N SER A 21 32.42 9.02 -16.70
CA SER A 21 31.32 9.54 -15.89
C SER A 21 30.33 10.50 -16.55
N LEU A 22 29.19 9.96 -16.99
CA LEU A 22 27.89 10.57 -16.69
C LEU A 22 26.87 9.47 -16.37
N GLU A 23 26.99 8.87 -15.19
CA GLU A 23 25.83 8.29 -14.52
C GLU A 23 24.93 9.44 -14.05
N THR A 24 24.17 10.01 -14.98
CA THR A 24 22.98 10.81 -14.63
C THR A 24 21.82 9.86 -14.38
N LYS A 25 21.99 8.93 -13.44
CA LYS A 25 20.88 8.13 -12.95
C LYS A 25 20.14 8.94 -11.89
N SER A 26 19.01 9.47 -12.32
CA SER A 26 17.78 9.60 -11.54
C SER A 26 17.79 10.51 -10.31
N VAL A 27 17.94 11.83 -10.52
CA VAL A 27 17.35 12.82 -9.58
C VAL A 27 15.82 12.71 -9.55
N TRP A 28 15.21 12.23 -10.64
CA TRP A 28 13.75 12.02 -10.76
C TRP A 28 13.20 10.82 -9.98
N ALA A 29 14.05 9.95 -9.43
CA ALA A 29 13.58 8.82 -8.61
C ALA A 29 13.44 9.16 -7.12
N GLN A 30 14.12 10.21 -6.64
CA GLN A 30 14.05 10.60 -5.23
C GLN A 30 12.83 11.47 -4.90
N GLU A 31 12.41 12.37 -5.79
CA GLU A 31 11.15 13.13 -5.62
C GLU A 31 9.90 12.24 -5.64
N ALA A 32 9.96 11.07 -6.30
CA ALA A 32 8.84 10.13 -6.32
C ALA A 32 8.66 9.40 -4.98
N ILE A 33 9.73 9.21 -4.20
CA ILE A 33 9.69 8.49 -2.92
C ILE A 33 9.21 9.40 -1.79
N GLU A 34 9.61 10.68 -1.82
CA GLU A 34 9.16 11.66 -0.81
C GLU A 34 7.66 12.00 -0.98
N LYS A 35 7.17 12.06 -2.22
CA LYS A 35 5.74 12.24 -2.52
C LYS A 35 4.85 11.03 -2.21
N THR A 36 5.40 9.84 -1.97
CA THR A 36 4.59 8.64 -1.65
C THR A 36 4.44 8.37 -0.15
N ALA A 37 5.37 8.84 0.67
CA ALA A 37 5.29 8.68 2.13
C ALA A 37 4.21 9.59 2.76
N GLU A 38 4.06 10.81 2.25
CA GLU A 38 3.11 11.79 2.77
C GLU A 38 1.63 11.36 2.58
N PRO A 39 1.20 10.87 1.40
CA PRO A 39 -0.16 10.38 1.19
C PRO A 39 -0.49 9.14 2.03
N LEU A 40 0.49 8.25 2.26
CA LEU A 40 0.27 7.06 3.09
C LEU A 40 -0.01 7.45 4.54
N ALA A 41 0.80 8.34 5.12
CA ALA A 41 0.62 8.80 6.50
C ALA A 41 -0.70 9.58 6.67
N GLN A 42 -1.05 10.45 5.71
CA GLN A 42 -2.31 11.19 5.72
C GLN A 42 -3.52 10.26 5.58
N CYS A 43 -3.44 9.29 4.67
CA CYS A 43 -4.49 8.29 4.50
C CYS A 43 -4.63 7.40 5.76
N ALA A 44 -3.52 7.01 6.37
CA ALA A 44 -3.51 6.23 7.60
C ALA A 44 -4.14 6.98 8.77
N ALA A 45 -3.82 8.28 8.92
CA ALA A 45 -4.43 9.13 9.92
C ALA A 45 -5.96 9.22 9.71
N LEU A 46 -6.42 9.50 8.48
CA LEU A 46 -7.84 9.55 8.15
C LEU A 46 -8.56 8.24 8.50
N ALA A 47 -8.03 7.10 8.03
CA ALA A 47 -8.61 5.79 8.32
C ALA A 47 -8.61 5.47 9.83
N SER A 48 -7.55 5.85 10.57
CA SER A 48 -7.47 5.63 12.01
C SER A 48 -8.56 6.37 12.77
N THR A 49 -8.89 7.61 12.38
CA THR A 49 -9.97 8.39 13.02
C THR A 49 -11.35 7.73 12.88
N CYS A 50 -11.56 6.86 11.89
CA CYS A 50 -12.82 6.15 11.75
C CYS A 50 -13.08 5.15 12.88
N PHE A 51 -12.03 4.59 13.49
CA PHE A 51 -12.16 3.65 14.60
C PHE A 51 -12.46 4.32 15.95
N SER A 52 -12.53 5.65 16.01
CA SER A 52 -12.98 6.36 17.21
C SER A 52 -14.51 6.55 17.25
N LYS A 53 -15.25 6.11 16.23
CA LYS A 53 -16.71 6.21 16.17
C LYS A 53 -17.37 5.19 17.12
N GLN A 54 -18.59 5.52 17.57
CA GLN A 54 -19.26 4.78 18.64
C GLN A 54 -19.90 3.45 18.18
N ASP A 55 -20.23 3.32 16.90
CA ASP A 55 -20.87 2.12 16.37
C ASP A 55 -20.32 1.73 14.99
N ALA A 56 -20.51 0.45 14.63
CA ALA A 56 -19.95 -0.16 13.43
C ALA A 56 -20.49 0.47 12.12
N GLN A 57 -21.72 1.00 12.15
CA GLN A 57 -22.30 1.70 10.99
C GLN A 57 -21.56 3.01 10.71
N GLN A 58 -21.26 3.79 11.76
CA GLN A 58 -20.48 5.02 11.65
C GLN A 58 -19.03 4.74 11.26
N ILE A 59 -18.42 3.67 11.79
CA ILE A 59 -17.09 3.23 11.36
C ILE A 59 -17.10 2.94 9.86
N SER A 60 -18.03 2.10 9.40
CA SER A 60 -18.17 1.72 7.99
C SER A 60 -18.36 2.94 7.07
N ASN A 61 -19.28 3.86 7.41
CA ASN A 61 -19.51 5.07 6.63
C ASN A 61 -18.29 6.00 6.60
N CYS A 62 -17.56 6.11 7.71
CA CYS A 62 -16.32 6.87 7.76
C CYS A 62 -15.23 6.24 6.87
N LEU A 63 -15.06 4.92 6.91
CA LEU A 63 -14.08 4.21 6.08
C LEU A 63 -14.37 4.38 4.58
N TYR A 64 -15.64 4.42 4.17
CA TYR A 64 -16.00 4.79 2.80
C TYR A 64 -15.51 6.19 2.44
N SER A 65 -15.81 7.18 3.28
CA SER A 65 -15.36 8.55 3.04
C SER A 65 -13.84 8.67 3.02
N ALA A 66 -13.14 7.97 3.90
CA ALA A 66 -11.69 7.94 3.96
C ALA A 66 -11.10 7.32 2.68
N ALA A 67 -11.64 6.18 2.23
CA ALA A 67 -11.16 5.48 1.04
C ALA A 67 -11.29 6.31 -0.26
N ASN A 68 -12.32 7.15 -0.35
CA ASN A 68 -12.56 8.04 -1.49
C ASN A 68 -11.95 9.45 -1.30
N HIS A 69 -11.20 9.68 -0.21
CA HIS A 69 -10.52 10.96 -0.01
C HIS A 69 -9.31 11.07 -0.96
N ALA A 70 -8.98 12.28 -1.41
CA ALA A 70 -7.91 12.52 -2.40
C ALA A 70 -6.53 11.95 -2.01
N PHE A 71 -6.23 11.88 -0.71
CA PHE A 71 -4.98 11.28 -0.20
C PHE A 71 -4.99 9.73 -0.21
N CYS A 72 -6.16 9.12 -0.21
CA CYS A 72 -6.34 7.67 -0.17
C CYS A 72 -6.72 7.08 -1.54
N GLU A 73 -7.44 7.83 -2.37
CA GLU A 73 -7.95 7.36 -3.65
C GLU A 73 -6.81 6.84 -4.54
N GLY A 74 -7.01 5.65 -5.10
CA GLY A 74 -6.00 4.98 -5.95
C GLY A 74 -4.82 4.34 -5.20
N THR A 75 -4.58 4.69 -3.93
CA THR A 75 -3.51 4.10 -3.11
C THR A 75 -3.84 2.67 -2.68
N MET A 76 -2.82 1.89 -2.29
CA MET A 76 -3.03 0.53 -1.76
C MET A 76 -3.84 0.55 -0.45
N LEU A 77 -3.57 1.54 0.42
CA LEU A 77 -4.30 1.70 1.68
C LEU A 77 -5.76 2.12 1.45
N GLY A 78 -6.01 3.04 0.52
CA GLY A 78 -7.37 3.42 0.14
C GLY A 78 -8.16 2.25 -0.44
N LYS A 79 -7.53 1.43 -1.29
CA LYS A 79 -8.14 0.19 -1.81
C LYS A 79 -8.50 -0.80 -0.70
N LEU A 80 -7.59 -1.04 0.25
CA LEU A 80 -7.85 -1.91 1.41
C LEU A 80 -8.99 -1.36 2.27
N THR A 81 -8.99 -0.05 2.52
CA THR A 81 -10.04 0.66 3.28
C THR A 81 -11.39 0.51 2.58
N PHE A 82 -11.43 0.69 1.25
CA PHE A 82 -12.64 0.51 0.45
C PHE A 82 -13.14 -0.94 0.49
N GLN A 83 -12.24 -1.91 0.35
CA GLN A 83 -12.59 -3.33 0.43
C GLN A 83 -13.21 -3.68 1.79
N ARG A 84 -12.64 -3.15 2.89
CA ARG A 84 -13.22 -3.34 4.21
C ARG A 84 -14.62 -2.75 4.31
N TRP A 85 -14.85 -1.56 3.76
CA TRP A 85 -16.18 -0.96 3.72
C TRP A 85 -17.21 -1.82 2.97
N ILE A 86 -16.83 -2.40 1.82
CA ILE A 86 -17.73 -3.30 1.05
C ILE A 86 -18.14 -4.51 1.89
N MET A 87 -17.22 -5.05 2.69
CA MET A 87 -17.51 -6.16 3.58
C MET A 87 -18.33 -5.68 4.75
N SER A 88 -19.63 -5.96 4.71
CA SER A 88 -20.57 -5.57 5.77
C SER A 88 -20.85 -6.77 6.65
N SER A 89 -20.72 -6.63 7.96
CA SER A 89 -21.28 -7.59 8.91
C SER A 89 -22.80 -7.36 9.10
N PRO A 90 -23.56 -8.37 9.55
CA PRO A 90 -24.95 -8.22 9.97
C PRO A 90 -25.20 -7.06 10.95
N ALA A 91 -24.23 -6.78 11.83
CA ALA A 91 -24.31 -5.68 12.79
C ALA A 91 -24.21 -4.30 12.11
N GLU A 92 -23.56 -4.21 10.94
CA GLU A 92 -23.40 -3.02 10.10
C GLU A 92 -24.47 -2.91 9.01
N THR A 93 -25.46 -3.82 8.99
CA THR A 93 -26.55 -3.85 8.02
C THR A 93 -27.89 -3.56 8.71
N LYS A 94 -27.96 -2.43 9.43
CA LYS A 94 -29.26 -1.74 9.58
C LYS A 94 -29.51 -0.98 8.27
N ILE A 95 -30.07 -1.70 7.30
CA ILE A 95 -30.30 -1.24 5.94
C ILE A 95 -31.10 0.07 5.98
N THR A 96 -30.41 1.18 5.75
CA THR A 96 -31.02 2.38 5.15
C THR A 96 -30.80 2.23 3.65
N GLU A 97 -31.88 2.35 2.88
CA GLU A 97 -32.01 2.07 1.43
C GLU A 97 -31.05 2.86 0.51
N GLN A 98 -30.07 3.57 1.05
CA GLN A 98 -29.21 4.52 0.34
C GLN A 98 -27.75 4.09 0.23
N ARG A 99 -27.36 2.88 0.64
CA ARG A 99 -26.03 2.37 0.26
C ARG A 99 -26.04 2.08 -1.24
N ALA A 100 -25.30 2.88 -1.99
CA ALA A 100 -24.93 2.62 -3.38
C ALA A 100 -24.56 1.14 -3.50
N VAL A 101 -25.47 0.40 -4.11
CA VAL A 101 -25.38 -1.03 -4.28
C VAL A 101 -24.16 -1.23 -5.17
N SER A 102 -23.02 -1.61 -4.58
CA SER A 102 -22.02 -2.40 -5.30
C SER A 102 -22.81 -3.39 -6.14
N PHE A 103 -22.50 -3.54 -7.43
CA PHE A 103 -23.26 -4.43 -8.34
C PHE A 103 -23.38 -5.87 -7.81
N LEU A 104 -22.63 -6.23 -6.75
CA LEU A 104 -22.63 -7.50 -6.02
C LEU A 104 -23.27 -7.47 -4.62
N GLY A 105 -23.88 -6.35 -4.20
CA GLY A 105 -24.42 -6.14 -2.85
C GLY A 105 -23.35 -6.11 -1.74
N PRO A 106 -23.70 -5.70 -0.51
CA PRO A 106 -22.83 -5.89 0.65
C PRO A 106 -22.62 -7.39 0.87
N GLN A 107 -21.36 -7.83 0.80
CA GLN A 107 -21.00 -9.21 1.10
C GLN A 107 -21.13 -9.41 2.60
N THR A 108 -22.22 -10.05 3.03
CA THR A 108 -22.41 -10.38 4.45
C THR A 108 -21.34 -11.37 4.87
N VAL A 109 -20.44 -10.92 5.75
CA VAL A 109 -19.31 -11.68 6.29
C VAL A 109 -19.49 -11.91 7.78
N ASP A 110 -18.78 -12.89 8.34
CA ASP A 110 -18.81 -13.18 9.77
C ASP A 110 -18.37 -11.95 10.60
N SER A 111 -19.21 -11.56 11.56
CA SER A 111 -18.98 -10.38 12.41
C SER A 111 -17.71 -10.50 13.24
N ASN A 112 -17.35 -11.70 13.70
CA ASN A 112 -16.12 -11.89 14.48
C ASN A 112 -14.90 -11.72 13.59
N CYS A 113 -14.91 -12.29 12.39
CA CYS A 113 -13.81 -12.15 11.43
C CYS A 113 -13.53 -10.69 11.12
N ILE A 114 -14.58 -9.91 10.85
CA ILE A 114 -14.47 -8.48 10.61
C ILE A 114 -13.91 -7.72 11.82
N GLN A 115 -14.37 -8.02 13.03
CA GLN A 115 -13.80 -7.39 14.23
C GLN A 115 -12.33 -7.74 14.45
N TYR A 116 -11.90 -8.98 14.14
CA TYR A 116 -10.49 -9.37 14.19
C TYR A 116 -9.66 -8.62 13.15
N PHE A 117 -10.20 -8.48 11.93
CA PHE A 117 -9.57 -7.66 10.91
C PHE A 117 -9.45 -6.21 11.37
N ASP A 118 -10.52 -5.60 11.88
CA ASP A 118 -10.54 -4.19 12.32
C ASP A 118 -9.51 -3.90 13.39
N ARG A 119 -9.35 -4.79 14.38
CA ARG A 119 -8.29 -4.65 15.39
C ARG A 119 -6.89 -4.70 14.78
N ALA A 120 -6.65 -5.63 13.86
CA ALA A 120 -5.36 -5.75 13.18
C ALA A 120 -5.09 -4.54 12.28
N PHE A 121 -6.12 -4.05 11.60
CA PHE A 121 -6.03 -2.91 10.71
C PHE A 121 -5.78 -1.62 11.50
N GLN A 122 -6.54 -1.37 12.57
CA GLN A 122 -6.34 -0.24 13.46
C GLN A 122 -4.93 -0.24 14.07
N LYS A 123 -4.42 -1.41 14.49
CA LYS A 123 -3.05 -1.53 14.97
C LYS A 123 -2.04 -1.10 13.90
N ALA A 124 -2.17 -1.62 12.69
CA ALA A 124 -1.26 -1.29 11.59
C ALA A 124 -1.33 0.20 11.20
N LEU A 125 -2.51 0.81 11.24
CA LEU A 125 -2.70 2.25 10.97
C LEU A 125 -1.93 3.14 11.96
N ASN A 126 -1.75 2.69 13.20
CA ASN A 126 -0.97 3.41 14.22
C ASN A 126 0.54 3.16 14.09
N GLU A 127 0.97 2.13 13.36
CA GLU A 127 2.37 1.75 13.11
C GLU A 127 2.79 2.11 11.68
N VAL A 128 2.60 3.39 11.30
CA VAL A 128 2.71 3.90 9.91
C VAL A 128 4.01 3.47 9.21
N GLU A 129 5.14 3.46 9.91
CA GLU A 129 6.46 3.06 9.36
C GLU A 129 6.47 1.62 8.82
N SER A 130 5.64 0.74 9.37
CA SER A 130 5.51 -0.66 8.96
C SER A 130 4.29 -0.92 8.07
N LEU A 131 3.43 0.08 7.88
CA LEU A 131 2.11 -0.10 7.29
C LEU A 131 2.19 -0.58 5.84
N GLU A 132 3.10 -0.01 5.05
CA GLU A 132 3.24 -0.37 3.63
C GLU A 132 3.54 -1.86 3.44
N GLY A 133 4.44 -2.43 4.24
CA GLY A 133 4.75 -3.86 4.23
C GLY A 133 3.62 -4.74 4.77
N ASN A 134 2.73 -4.18 5.60
CA ASN A 134 1.62 -4.91 6.22
C ASN A 134 0.34 -4.93 5.37
N ILE A 135 0.18 -4.02 4.39
CA ILE A 135 -1.03 -3.95 3.54
C ILE A 135 -1.35 -5.30 2.87
N PRO A 136 -0.39 -6.03 2.24
CA PRO A 136 -0.69 -7.31 1.62
C PRO A 136 -1.18 -8.37 2.63
N VAL A 137 -0.64 -8.36 3.85
CA VAL A 137 -1.04 -9.27 4.94
C VAL A 137 -2.47 -8.97 5.39
N LEU A 138 -2.80 -7.69 5.54
CA LEU A 138 -4.14 -7.23 5.88
C LEU A 138 -5.14 -7.58 4.76
N GLN A 139 -4.77 -7.35 3.50
CA GLN A 139 -5.62 -7.69 2.37
C GLN A 139 -5.93 -9.19 2.35
N LYS A 140 -4.94 -10.05 2.58
CA LYS A 140 -5.16 -11.50 2.72
C LYS A 140 -6.11 -11.82 3.87
N LYS A 141 -5.91 -11.22 5.06
CA LYS A 141 -6.82 -11.41 6.21
C LYS A 141 -8.26 -10.99 5.89
N LEU A 142 -8.45 -9.88 5.19
CA LEU A 142 -9.77 -9.42 4.79
C LEU A 142 -10.45 -10.41 3.85
N THR A 143 -9.74 -10.91 2.83
CA THR A 143 -10.29 -11.90 1.89
C THR A 143 -10.66 -13.23 2.54
N THR A 144 -10.00 -13.61 3.65
CA THR A 144 -10.40 -14.81 4.40
C THR A 144 -11.77 -14.66 5.07
N CYS A 145 -12.21 -13.44 5.39
CA CYS A 145 -13.55 -13.21 5.94
C CYS A 145 -14.68 -13.45 4.93
N SER A 146 -14.41 -13.32 3.63
CA SER A 146 -15.39 -13.64 2.57
C SER A 146 -15.43 -15.12 2.20
N ALA A 147 -14.32 -15.86 2.33
CA ALA A 147 -14.23 -17.26 1.93
C ALA A 147 -14.92 -18.25 2.90
N GLN A 148 -15.15 -17.84 4.15
CA GLN A 148 -15.74 -18.71 5.19
C GLN A 148 -17.25 -18.94 5.05
N LYS A 149 -17.90 -18.39 4.01
CA LYS A 149 -19.35 -18.49 3.81
C LYS A 149 -19.78 -19.75 3.05
N GLU A 150 -18.86 -20.48 2.42
CA GLU A 150 -19.19 -21.60 1.53
C GLU A 150 -19.32 -22.98 2.22
N GLU A 151 -19.14 -23.08 3.55
CA GLU A 151 -19.16 -24.36 4.28
C GLU A 151 -20.35 -24.56 5.24
N LEU A 152 -21.47 -23.86 5.05
CA LEU A 152 -22.71 -24.05 5.84
C LEU A 152 -23.92 -24.44 4.99
#